data_AF-A0A848RLP3-F1
#
_entry.id   AF-A0A848RLP3-F1
#
_cell.length_a   1.000
_cell.length_b   1.000
_cell.length_c   1.000
_cell.angle_alpha   90.00
_cell.angle_beta   90.00
_cell.angle_gamma   90.00
#
_symmetry.space_group_name_H-M   'P 1'
#
loop_
_entity.id
_entity.type
_entity.pdbx_description
1 polymer ?
#
loop_
_entity_poly.entity_id
_entity_poly.type
_entity_poly.pdbx_seq_one_letter_code
_entity_poly.pdbx_strand_id
1 'polypeptide(L)'
;MADLGTENPEVGLARHTLGELPGEHIPGDGTTTTTDTTDTTTTTTTTDTEAATERLLREGLGDYELEPEDLALLDGDLPELSRPDNRDSWPTVAIVGRPNVGKSTLVNRILGRRVAVVLDEPGVTRDRVIYDADWNGRDFHLIDTGGWDVGVKGLDKAVATQAEIAIEMADVSLFVVDANVGATATDEAMMRLLRASKKPVILVANKVDSERAEADASGLWNLGLGEPYPISALHGRGVGELLDVLLDALPPVAAHRVERPADSTPRVALVGRPNVGKSSLLNSLAGSGRSVVSDTPGTTRDPVDEVLELDGKEWVFVDTAGIKRRIKQTVGADYYSVLRAQSAIESAEVALVLLDGGEPLSEQDVKVVNLVVESGRALVLVNNKWDLVDEYRQQELKREQELDLAHVSWAPKINIAAKTGWHTNRIVRALEAALEGWTTRIGTSRLNTFLGELVAAHPHPLRGGKQPRILYATQAGVCPPRFVLFTTGFLDPQYRRFIERRLRETFGFVGTPVQIGVRVREKRRR
;
A
#
# COMPACT_ATOMS: atom_id res chain seq x y z
N MET A 1 -68.53 1.00 -9.13
CA MET A 1 -69.43 0.19 -9.97
C MET A 1 -68.92 -1.24 -9.85
N ALA A 2 -69.68 -2.08 -9.13
CA ALA A 2 -69.46 -3.50 -8.71
C ALA A 2 -68.27 -3.76 -7.75
N ASP A 3 -68.44 -4.05 -6.44
CA ASP A 3 -69.01 -5.24 -5.72
C ASP A 3 -68.23 -6.55 -5.98
N LEU A 4 -67.91 -7.45 -5.05
CA LEU A 4 -68.09 -7.70 -3.59
C LEU A 4 -67.08 -8.81 -3.22
N GLY A 5 -66.45 -8.81 -2.04
CA GLY A 5 -66.82 -9.70 -0.92
C GLY A 5 -65.88 -10.92 -0.80
N THR A 6 -65.01 -11.02 0.23
CA THR A 6 -65.20 -11.76 1.51
C THR A 6 -65.40 -13.27 1.28
N GLU A 7 -64.72 -14.22 1.93
CA GLU A 7 -64.43 -14.37 3.35
C GLU A 7 -63.59 -15.66 3.58
N ASN A 8 -62.85 -15.70 4.69
CA ASN A 8 -62.25 -16.90 5.31
C ASN A 8 -63.38 -17.80 5.90
N PRO A 9 -63.21 -19.12 6.23
CA PRO A 9 -62.56 -19.46 7.50
C PRO A 9 -61.93 -20.88 7.68
N GLU A 10 -61.32 -20.98 8.85
CA GLU A 10 -60.80 -22.05 9.71
C GLU A 10 -61.42 -23.48 9.78
N VAL A 11 -60.51 -24.43 10.10
CA VAL A 11 -60.54 -25.52 11.11
C VAL A 11 -61.42 -26.78 10.91
N GLY A 12 -60.80 -27.96 11.12
CA GLY A 12 -61.54 -29.19 11.46
C GLY A 12 -60.71 -30.49 11.51
N LEU A 13 -60.45 -30.99 12.73
CA LEU A 13 -59.84 -32.30 13.09
C LEU A 13 -60.72 -33.53 12.74
N ALA A 14 -60.07 -34.72 12.74
CA ALA A 14 -60.52 -36.07 13.20
C ALA A 14 -60.31 -37.18 12.13
N ARG A 15 -60.06 -38.49 12.38
CA ARG A 15 -59.52 -39.36 13.46
C ARG A 15 -59.71 -40.83 12.94
N HIS A 16 -58.81 -41.77 13.30
CA HIS A 16 -58.94 -43.27 13.31
C HIS A 16 -59.11 -44.04 11.97
N THR A 17 -58.59 -45.25 11.70
CA THR A 17 -58.46 -46.56 12.41
C THR A 17 -57.32 -47.41 11.77
N LEU A 18 -56.37 -48.04 12.50
CA LEU A 18 -56.31 -49.40 13.12
C LEU A 18 -56.28 -50.66 12.21
N GLY A 19 -55.26 -51.51 12.46
CA GLY A 19 -55.11 -52.94 12.10
C GLY A 19 -53.67 -53.28 11.68
N GLU A 20 -52.96 -54.34 12.09
CA GLU A 20 -53.01 -55.37 13.14
C GLU A 20 -51.61 -56.08 13.12
N LEU A 21 -51.15 -56.62 14.26
CA LEU A 21 -49.88 -57.38 14.52
C LEU A 21 -50.03 -58.89 14.12
N PRO A 22 -49.00 -59.80 14.10
CA PRO A 22 -47.99 -60.15 15.15
C PRO A 22 -46.58 -60.52 14.58
N GLY A 23 -45.49 -60.83 15.29
CA GLY A 23 -45.14 -61.11 16.69
C GLY A 23 -43.80 -61.89 16.71
N GLU A 24 -43.19 -62.06 17.90
CA GLU A 24 -41.99 -62.89 18.24
C GLU A 24 -40.60 -62.28 17.94
N HIS A 25 -39.56 -62.34 18.78
CA HIS A 25 -39.28 -62.97 20.08
C HIS A 25 -38.06 -62.25 20.72
N ILE A 26 -38.03 -62.07 22.05
CA ILE A 26 -36.84 -61.65 22.86
C ILE A 26 -36.40 -62.86 23.73
N PRO A 27 -35.09 -63.08 23.95
CA PRO A 27 -34.43 -62.76 25.24
C PRO A 27 -33.06 -62.05 25.03
N GLY A 28 -32.66 -61.01 25.78
CA GLY A 28 -32.02 -61.06 27.12
C GLY A 28 -30.54 -61.50 26.98
N ASP A 29 -29.48 -60.91 27.54
CA ASP A 29 -29.19 -59.88 28.55
C ASP A 29 -27.67 -59.57 28.37
N GLY A 30 -27.16 -58.39 28.72
CA GLY A 30 -25.71 -58.13 28.59
C GLY A 30 -25.28 -56.67 28.62
N THR A 31 -24.94 -56.22 29.82
CA THR A 31 -24.27 -54.97 30.19
C THR A 31 -23.11 -54.61 29.26
N THR A 32 -23.05 -53.38 28.72
CA THR A 32 -21.78 -52.81 28.27
C THR A 32 -21.73 -51.28 28.31
N THR A 33 -20.69 -50.85 28.99
CA THR A 33 -20.10 -49.53 29.22
C THR A 33 -20.19 -48.56 28.04
N THR A 34 -20.67 -47.35 28.32
CA THR A 34 -20.50 -46.16 27.49
C THR A 34 -19.02 -45.79 27.43
N THR A 35 -18.40 -45.87 26.25
CA THR A 35 -17.15 -45.15 25.94
C THR A 35 -17.37 -44.29 24.72
N ASP A 36 -17.29 -42.99 24.97
CA ASP A 36 -17.20 -41.88 24.03
C ASP A 36 -15.99 -42.10 23.10
N THR A 37 -16.20 -42.09 21.78
CA THR A 37 -15.12 -42.00 20.79
C THR A 37 -15.43 -40.83 19.88
N THR A 38 -14.70 -39.74 20.13
CA THR A 38 -14.62 -38.53 19.32
C THR A 38 -14.16 -38.85 17.89
N ASP A 39 -14.95 -38.41 16.91
CA ASP A 39 -14.62 -38.42 15.49
C ASP A 39 -13.65 -37.25 15.20
N THR A 40 -12.39 -37.55 14.88
CA THR A 40 -11.32 -36.56 14.62
C THR A 40 -10.42 -37.02 13.48
N THR A 41 -10.99 -37.46 12.35
CA THR A 41 -10.19 -38.06 11.26
C THR A 41 -10.39 -37.42 9.88
N THR A 42 -11.30 -36.46 9.70
CA THR A 42 -11.56 -35.92 8.34
C THR A 42 -10.70 -34.71 7.94
N THR A 43 -10.04 -34.02 8.89
CA THR A 43 -9.25 -32.81 8.55
C THR A 43 -7.79 -33.11 8.18
N THR A 44 -7.23 -34.26 8.61
CA THR A 44 -5.79 -34.56 8.52
C THR A 44 -5.34 -35.01 7.12
N THR A 45 -6.21 -35.68 6.35
CA THR A 45 -5.85 -36.30 5.06
C THR A 45 -5.65 -35.30 3.91
N THR A 46 -6.31 -34.14 3.97
CA THR A 46 -6.27 -33.13 2.90
C THR A 46 -4.98 -32.29 2.96
N THR A 47 -4.53 -31.95 4.17
CA THR A 47 -3.27 -31.23 4.39
C THR A 47 -2.04 -32.05 4.01
N ASP A 48 -2.05 -33.36 4.25
CA ASP A 48 -0.92 -34.24 3.91
C ASP A 48 -0.76 -34.41 2.38
N THR A 49 -1.86 -34.41 1.63
CA THR A 49 -1.85 -34.49 0.16
C THR A 49 -1.46 -33.15 -0.48
N GLU A 50 -1.91 -32.02 0.08
CA GLU A 50 -1.50 -30.68 -0.35
C GLU A 50 -0.01 -30.43 -0.14
N ALA A 51 0.55 -30.85 1.01
CA ALA A 51 1.98 -30.72 1.31
C ALA A 51 2.85 -31.64 0.44
N ALA A 52 2.39 -32.86 0.13
CA ALA A 52 3.09 -33.77 -0.78
C ALA A 52 3.15 -33.23 -2.22
N THR A 53 2.06 -32.61 -2.68
CA THR A 53 1.98 -31.99 -4.01
C THR A 53 2.91 -30.78 -4.12
N GLU A 54 2.97 -29.95 -3.07
CA GLU A 54 3.88 -28.81 -2.99
C GLU A 54 5.34 -29.24 -3.09
N ARG A 55 5.75 -30.28 -2.34
CA ARG A 55 7.13 -30.81 -2.38
C ARG A 55 7.52 -31.28 -3.78
N LEU A 56 6.64 -32.00 -4.48
CA LEU A 56 6.89 -32.47 -5.84
C LEU A 56 7.05 -31.32 -6.85
N LEU A 57 6.21 -30.29 -6.75
CA LEU A 57 6.32 -29.11 -7.61
C LEU A 57 7.62 -28.32 -7.32
N ARG A 58 8.02 -28.22 -6.05
CA ARG A 58 9.28 -27.57 -5.64
C ARG A 58 10.50 -28.36 -6.12
N GLU A 59 10.49 -29.69 -6.01
CA GLU A 59 11.58 -30.55 -6.53
C GLU A 59 11.79 -30.35 -8.04
N GLY A 60 10.71 -30.16 -8.80
CA GLY A 60 10.78 -29.87 -10.24
C GLY A 60 11.48 -28.56 -10.60
N LEU A 61 11.63 -27.62 -9.67
CA LEU A 61 12.40 -26.38 -9.87
C LEU A 61 13.91 -26.59 -9.78
N GLY A 62 14.39 -27.71 -9.21
CA GLY A 62 15.82 -28.03 -9.10
C GLY A 62 16.54 -28.18 -10.44
N ASP A 63 15.79 -28.41 -11.52
CA ASP A 63 16.28 -28.45 -12.91
C ASP A 63 16.60 -27.05 -13.50
N TYR A 64 16.29 -25.97 -12.77
CA TYR A 64 16.40 -24.57 -13.21
C TYR A 64 17.40 -23.78 -12.36
N GLU A 65 17.95 -22.71 -12.93
CA GLU A 65 18.85 -21.80 -12.20
C GLU A 65 18.03 -20.86 -11.31
N LEU A 66 18.10 -21.11 -10.00
CA LEU A 66 17.46 -20.33 -8.93
C LEU A 66 18.51 -19.46 -8.24
N GLU A 67 18.22 -18.17 -8.09
CA GLU A 67 19.00 -17.23 -7.29
C GLU A 67 18.69 -17.43 -5.79
N PRO A 68 19.56 -16.97 -4.87
CA PRO A 68 19.31 -17.05 -3.43
C PRO A 68 17.96 -16.44 -3.00
N GLU A 69 17.54 -15.34 -3.62
CA GLU A 69 16.23 -14.73 -3.39
C GLU A 69 15.06 -15.64 -3.77
N ASP A 70 15.23 -16.50 -4.77
CA ASP A 70 14.18 -17.43 -5.18
C ASP A 70 14.03 -18.56 -4.18
N LEU A 71 15.14 -19.07 -3.67
CA LEU A 71 15.14 -20.11 -2.64
C LEU A 71 14.44 -19.61 -1.37
N ALA A 72 14.68 -18.37 -0.97
CA ALA A 72 13.97 -17.70 0.13
C ALA A 72 12.44 -17.58 -0.12
N LEU A 73 12.03 -17.23 -1.34
CA LEU A 73 10.60 -17.20 -1.71
C LEU A 73 9.96 -18.59 -1.76
N LEU A 74 10.74 -19.61 -2.11
CA LEU A 74 10.28 -20.98 -2.24
C LEU A 74 10.16 -21.65 -0.89
N ASP A 75 11.13 -21.51 0.01
CA ASP A 75 11.26 -22.37 1.19
C ASP A 75 10.20 -22.17 2.27
N GLY A 76 9.42 -21.08 2.20
CA GLY A 76 8.49 -20.73 3.28
C GLY A 76 9.23 -20.27 4.55
N ASP A 77 10.51 -20.64 4.69
CA ASP A 77 11.59 -19.78 5.17
C ASP A 77 11.67 -18.55 4.27
N LEU A 78 10.63 -17.72 4.36
CA LEU A 78 10.88 -16.32 4.48
C LEU A 78 12.02 -16.25 5.49
N PRO A 79 13.17 -15.63 5.19
CA PRO A 79 13.94 -15.07 6.27
C PRO A 79 12.96 -14.22 7.11
N GLU A 80 13.39 -13.59 8.18
CA GLU A 80 12.69 -12.38 8.64
C GLU A 80 12.80 -11.23 7.59
N LEU A 81 12.68 -11.56 6.30
CA LEU A 81 12.68 -10.78 5.09
C LEU A 81 11.48 -11.28 4.27
N SER A 82 10.34 -10.64 4.48
CA SER A 82 9.39 -10.22 3.44
C SER A 82 7.93 -10.32 3.90
N ARG A 83 7.62 -9.55 4.95
CA ARG A 83 6.54 -8.56 4.88
C ARG A 83 6.65 -7.78 3.55
N PRO A 84 5.56 -7.21 3.00
CA PRO A 84 5.47 -6.82 1.60
C PRO A 84 6.76 -6.13 1.16
N ASP A 85 7.48 -6.67 0.15
CA ASP A 85 8.63 -6.07 -0.55
C ASP A 85 9.25 -4.96 0.31
N ASN A 86 10.16 -5.34 1.21
CA ASN A 86 10.52 -4.56 2.40
C ASN A 86 11.01 -3.13 2.08
N ARG A 87 11.15 -2.77 0.79
CA ARG A 87 11.18 -1.40 0.29
C ARG A 87 10.18 -0.49 1.01
N ASP A 88 8.91 -0.87 1.17
CA ASP A 88 7.93 0.02 1.84
C ASP A 88 8.20 0.22 3.36
N SER A 89 9.13 -0.54 3.94
CA SER A 89 9.63 -0.45 5.34
C SER A 89 11.06 0.02 5.42
N TRP A 90 11.74 0.17 4.30
CA TRP A 90 13.09 0.68 4.28
C TRP A 90 13.04 2.09 4.84
N PRO A 91 13.87 2.38 5.84
CA PRO A 91 13.87 3.70 6.42
C PRO A 91 14.29 4.70 5.33
N THR A 92 13.69 5.87 5.36
CA THR A 92 13.86 6.88 4.32
C THR A 92 14.86 7.94 4.78
N VAL A 93 15.80 8.27 3.91
CA VAL A 93 16.87 9.24 4.16
C VAL A 93 16.72 10.40 3.19
N ALA A 94 16.53 11.61 3.71
CA ALA A 94 16.52 12.82 2.89
C ALA A 94 17.92 13.45 2.84
N ILE A 95 18.43 13.75 1.64
CA ILE A 95 19.62 14.58 1.47
C ILE A 95 19.21 16.01 1.20
N VAL A 96 19.38 16.87 2.20
CA VAL A 96 19.02 18.29 2.15
C VAL A 96 20.24 19.18 2.26
N GLY A 97 20.15 20.38 1.71
CA GLY A 97 21.23 21.37 1.76
C GLY A 97 21.07 22.41 0.69
N ARG A 98 21.75 23.57 0.85
CA ARG A 98 21.78 24.58 -0.20
C ARG A 98 22.37 23.97 -1.48
N PRO A 99 22.14 24.55 -2.67
CA PRO A 99 22.62 23.87 -3.85
C PRO A 99 24.11 24.15 -4.12
N ASN A 100 24.72 23.34 -4.99
CA ASN A 100 26.18 23.26 -5.23
C ASN A 100 27.04 22.81 -4.03
N VAL A 101 26.45 22.33 -2.93
CA VAL A 101 27.18 21.68 -1.82
C VAL A 101 27.63 20.25 -2.13
N GLY A 102 27.19 19.68 -3.26
CA GLY A 102 27.57 18.33 -3.69
C GLY A 102 26.58 17.21 -3.31
N LYS A 103 25.30 17.53 -3.09
CA LYS A 103 24.23 16.55 -2.81
C LYS A 103 24.17 15.42 -3.84
N SER A 104 24.01 15.74 -5.12
CA SER A 104 23.91 14.74 -6.18
C SER A 104 25.20 13.95 -6.37
N THR A 105 26.36 14.52 -6.02
CA THR A 105 27.63 13.79 -5.97
C THR A 105 27.62 12.75 -4.85
N LEU A 106 27.10 13.11 -3.67
CA LEU A 106 26.93 12.19 -2.55
C LEU A 106 25.91 11.08 -2.87
N VAL A 107 24.75 11.42 -3.43
CA VAL A 107 23.74 10.46 -3.91
C VAL A 107 24.38 9.42 -4.84
N ASN A 108 25.07 9.87 -5.89
CA ASN A 108 25.72 8.98 -6.84
C ASN A 108 26.79 8.09 -6.21
N ARG A 109 27.47 8.58 -5.16
CA ARG A 109 28.45 7.79 -4.43
C ARG A 109 27.78 6.70 -3.61
N ILE A 110 26.74 7.05 -2.85
CA ILE A 110 25.97 6.10 -2.02
C ILE A 110 25.39 4.99 -2.90
N LEU A 111 24.86 5.32 -4.08
CA LEU A 111 24.23 4.34 -4.97
C LEU A 111 25.21 3.40 -5.69
N GLY A 112 26.53 3.60 -5.59
CA GLY A 112 27.55 2.74 -6.23
C GLY A 112 27.57 2.75 -7.76
N ARG A 113 26.65 3.45 -8.43
CA ARG A 113 26.52 3.61 -9.89
C ARG A 113 26.14 5.05 -10.22
N ARG A 114 26.61 5.57 -11.37
CA ARG A 114 26.20 6.89 -11.89
C ARG A 114 24.77 6.82 -12.42
N VAL A 115 23.77 6.97 -11.54
CA VAL A 115 22.34 6.97 -11.92
C VAL A 115 21.79 8.39 -11.95
N ALA A 116 22.26 9.30 -11.10
CA ALA A 116 21.99 10.72 -11.27
C ALA A 116 22.89 11.26 -12.37
N VAL A 117 22.51 10.97 -13.61
CA VAL A 117 23.03 11.63 -14.80
C VAL A 117 22.53 13.07 -14.76
N VAL A 118 23.49 14.00 -14.81
CA VAL A 118 23.28 15.39 -15.22
C VAL A 118 22.71 15.36 -16.64
N LEU A 119 21.38 15.39 -16.76
CA LEU A 119 20.68 15.62 -18.02
C LEU A 119 20.27 17.09 -18.04
N ASP A 120 21.12 17.91 -18.63
CA ASP A 120 20.92 19.32 -18.94
C ASP A 120 19.99 19.49 -20.16
N GLU A 121 18.75 18.99 -20.07
CA GLU A 121 17.70 19.31 -21.05
C GLU A 121 16.55 20.06 -20.37
N PRO A 122 16.37 21.37 -20.63
CA PRO A 122 15.27 22.16 -20.11
C PRO A 122 13.96 21.71 -20.78
N GLY A 123 13.01 21.15 -20.03
CA GLY A 123 11.67 20.86 -20.58
C GLY A 123 10.87 19.71 -19.95
N VAL A 124 11.42 18.97 -18.99
CA VAL A 124 10.71 17.86 -18.34
C VAL A 124 10.50 18.17 -16.86
N THR A 125 9.25 18.23 -16.42
CA THR A 125 8.88 18.33 -15.01
C THR A 125 9.45 17.13 -14.27
N ARG A 126 10.51 17.35 -13.49
CA ARG A 126 11.17 16.29 -12.71
C ARG A 126 10.28 15.91 -11.53
N ASP A 127 9.54 14.82 -11.72
CA ASP A 127 8.95 14.06 -10.64
C ASP A 127 10.06 13.57 -9.67
N ARG A 128 9.67 13.46 -8.41
CA ARG A 128 10.56 13.17 -7.26
C ARG A 128 11.28 11.85 -7.46
N VAL A 129 12.61 11.86 -7.44
CA VAL A 129 13.41 10.65 -7.65
C VAL A 129 13.80 10.06 -6.30
N ILE A 130 13.14 8.98 -5.92
CA ILE A 130 13.52 8.11 -4.79
C ILE A 130 14.47 7.05 -5.36
N TYR A 131 15.58 6.81 -4.65
CA TYR A 131 16.56 5.80 -5.03
C TYR A 131 16.67 4.72 -3.95
N ASP A 132 16.68 3.46 -4.38
CA ASP A 132 17.01 2.31 -3.55
C ASP A 132 18.53 2.30 -3.28
N ALA A 133 18.92 2.29 -2.00
CA ALA A 133 20.31 2.21 -1.56
C ALA A 133 20.52 1.04 -0.58
N ASP A 134 21.71 0.44 -0.62
CA ASP A 134 22.15 -0.60 0.30
C ASP A 134 23.52 -0.24 0.87
N TRP A 135 23.70 -0.42 2.18
CA TRP A 135 25.00 -0.34 2.84
C TRP A 135 25.10 -1.41 3.92
N ASN A 136 26.18 -2.20 3.91
CA ASN A 136 26.41 -3.31 4.86
C ASN A 136 25.24 -4.31 4.97
N GLY A 137 24.51 -4.55 3.87
CA GLY A 137 23.37 -5.46 3.83
C GLY A 137 22.10 -4.90 4.47
N ARG A 138 22.05 -3.58 4.70
CA ARG A 138 20.87 -2.86 5.17
C ARG A 138 20.42 -1.90 4.09
N ASP A 139 19.21 -2.17 3.58
CA ASP A 139 18.57 -1.35 2.57
C ASP A 139 17.84 -0.13 3.17
N PHE A 140 17.85 0.98 2.44
CA PHE A 140 17.17 2.23 2.79
C PHE A 140 16.79 3.03 1.53
N HIS A 141 15.79 3.91 1.66
CA HIS A 141 15.42 4.83 0.57
C HIS A 141 16.20 6.12 0.65
N LEU A 142 16.63 6.64 -0.49
CA LEU A 142 17.32 7.92 -0.59
C LEU A 142 16.48 8.91 -1.41
N ILE A 143 16.09 10.02 -0.78
CA ILE A 143 15.38 11.11 -1.43
C ILE A 143 16.37 12.24 -1.73
N ASP A 144 16.61 12.51 -3.03
CA ASP A 144 17.33 13.72 -3.47
C ASP A 144 16.32 14.87 -3.62
N THR A 145 16.51 15.94 -2.86
CA THR A 145 15.66 17.14 -2.98
C THR A 145 15.98 17.98 -4.22
N GLY A 146 16.89 17.53 -5.09
CA GLY A 146 17.30 18.23 -6.30
C GLY A 146 18.32 19.35 -6.04
N GLY A 147 19.24 19.51 -6.99
CA GLY A 147 20.12 20.67 -7.09
C GLY A 147 19.41 21.85 -7.75
N TRP A 148 19.81 23.07 -7.38
CA TRP A 148 19.49 24.36 -8.00
C TRP A 148 19.25 24.24 -9.50
N ASP A 149 18.25 24.96 -10.00
CA ASP A 149 18.48 25.74 -11.20
C ASP A 149 18.13 27.20 -10.91
N VAL A 150 19.14 28.08 -11.01
CA VAL A 150 19.02 29.51 -10.71
C VAL A 150 18.62 30.22 -12.00
N GLY A 151 17.37 30.65 -12.11
CA GLY A 151 16.97 31.45 -13.25
C GLY A 151 15.81 32.43 -13.05
N VAL A 152 15.03 32.35 -11.96
CA VAL A 152 13.82 33.18 -11.85
C VAL A 152 13.56 33.63 -10.41
N LYS A 153 13.33 34.95 -10.23
CA LYS A 153 12.90 35.55 -8.96
C LYS A 153 11.59 34.90 -8.49
N GLY A 154 11.59 34.31 -7.29
CA GLY A 154 10.41 33.64 -6.68
C GLY A 154 10.66 32.22 -6.16
N LEU A 155 11.87 31.68 -6.36
CA LEU A 155 12.23 30.27 -6.10
C LEU A 155 12.44 29.90 -4.61
N ASP A 156 12.72 30.88 -3.74
CA ASP A 156 13.05 30.62 -2.32
C ASP A 156 11.93 29.88 -1.57
N LYS A 157 10.66 30.16 -1.91
CA LYS A 157 9.51 29.45 -1.33
C LYS A 157 9.38 28.03 -1.86
N ALA A 158 9.56 27.81 -3.15
CA ALA A 158 9.40 26.49 -3.77
C ALA A 158 10.48 25.51 -3.30
N VAL A 159 11.72 25.98 -3.14
CA VAL A 159 12.86 25.17 -2.64
C VAL A 159 12.70 24.86 -1.16
N ALA A 160 12.26 25.84 -0.35
CA ALA A 160 11.93 25.60 1.06
C ALA A 160 10.82 24.53 1.20
N THR A 161 9.78 24.61 0.36
CA THR A 161 8.69 23.64 0.34
C THR A 161 9.17 22.23 -0.03
N GLN A 162 10.06 22.08 -1.01
CA GLN A 162 10.61 20.76 -1.39
C GLN A 162 11.42 20.13 -0.26
N ALA A 163 12.24 20.92 0.43
CA ALA A 163 13.02 20.42 1.54
C ALA A 163 12.14 20.09 2.76
N GLU A 164 11.10 20.89 3.03
CA GLU A 164 10.12 20.63 4.09
C GLU A 164 9.43 19.27 3.89
N ILE A 165 8.99 18.97 2.67
CA ILE A 165 8.35 17.69 2.32
C ILE A 165 9.33 16.52 2.46
N ALA A 166 10.57 16.67 2.00
CA ALA A 166 11.57 15.62 2.12
C ALA A 166 11.91 15.31 3.59
N ILE A 167 12.00 16.35 4.43
CA ILE A 167 12.21 16.21 5.88
C ILE A 167 10.98 15.56 6.53
N GLU A 168 9.76 15.91 6.11
CA GLU A 168 8.53 15.31 6.63
C GLU A 168 8.38 13.82 6.26
N MET A 169 8.90 13.39 5.12
CA MET A 169 8.85 11.99 4.69
C MET A 169 10.01 11.13 5.20
N ALA A 170 11.18 11.71 5.44
CA ALA A 170 12.36 10.95 5.85
C ALA A 170 12.37 10.58 7.33
N ASP A 171 12.89 9.41 7.67
CA ASP A 171 13.17 9.02 9.06
C ASP A 171 14.42 9.73 9.60
N VAL A 172 15.41 9.96 8.74
CA VAL A 172 16.66 10.69 9.07
C VAL A 172 16.99 11.68 7.95
N SER A 173 17.48 12.87 8.32
CA SER A 173 17.91 13.88 7.35
C SER A 173 19.43 14.06 7.35
N LEU A 174 20.07 13.93 6.20
CA LEU A 174 21.46 14.33 5.96
C LEU A 174 21.48 15.80 5.55
N PHE A 175 22.01 16.67 6.40
CA PHE A 175 22.16 18.09 6.09
C PHE A 175 23.57 18.38 5.57
N VAL A 176 23.68 18.54 4.25
CA VAL A 176 24.95 18.71 3.54
C VAL A 176 25.31 20.18 3.39
N VAL A 177 26.47 20.55 3.93
CA VAL A 177 27.07 21.89 3.86
C VAL A 177 28.44 21.79 3.17
N ASP A 178 28.85 22.85 2.49
CA ASP A 178 30.18 22.95 1.89
C ASP A 178 31.18 23.48 2.93
N ALA A 179 32.16 22.64 3.33
CA ALA A 179 33.14 22.98 4.36
C ALA A 179 34.01 24.20 3.97
N ASN A 180 34.27 24.41 2.68
CA ASN A 180 35.10 25.53 2.21
C ASN A 180 34.38 26.88 2.29
N VAL A 181 33.06 26.88 2.27
CA VAL A 181 32.22 28.09 2.31
C VAL A 181 31.76 28.39 3.73
N GLY A 182 31.57 27.36 4.55
CA GLY A 182 31.03 27.48 5.90
C GLY A 182 29.51 27.74 5.91
N ALA A 183 28.99 28.07 7.09
CA ALA A 183 27.56 28.31 7.32
C ALA A 183 27.07 29.61 6.63
N THR A 184 25.98 29.52 5.88
CA THR A 184 25.33 30.68 5.23
C THR A 184 23.94 30.96 5.80
N ALA A 185 23.38 32.14 5.51
CA ALA A 185 22.01 32.50 5.92
C ALA A 185 20.93 31.53 5.37
N THR A 186 21.19 30.91 4.21
CA THR A 186 20.32 29.87 3.64
C THR A 186 20.37 28.59 4.47
N ASP A 187 21.55 28.23 4.98
CA ASP A 187 21.74 27.08 5.86
C ASP A 187 21.02 27.31 7.21
N GLU A 188 21.09 28.52 7.77
CA GLU A 188 20.35 28.89 8.98
C GLU A 188 18.81 28.79 8.81
N ALA A 189 18.28 29.16 7.64
CA ALA A 189 16.86 29.01 7.36
C ALA A 189 16.45 27.53 7.29
N MET A 190 17.27 26.70 6.65
CA MET A 190 17.11 25.24 6.60
C MET A 190 17.16 24.61 7.99
N MET A 191 18.05 25.09 8.87
CA MET A 191 18.12 24.62 10.24
C MET A 191 16.82 24.83 11.03
N ARG A 192 16.08 25.93 10.78
CA ARG A 192 14.80 26.16 11.46
C ARG A 192 13.78 25.09 11.08
N LEU A 193 13.74 24.69 9.81
CA LEU A 193 12.87 23.62 9.31
C LEU A 193 13.28 22.26 9.90
N LEU A 194 14.58 21.96 9.88
CA LEU A 194 15.14 20.72 10.43
C LEU A 194 14.91 20.59 11.95
N ARG A 195 15.03 21.69 12.71
CA ARG A 195 14.71 21.68 14.15
C ARG A 195 13.22 21.54 14.42
N ALA A 196 12.36 22.10 13.57
CA ALA A 196 10.92 22.01 13.72
C ALA A 196 10.40 20.58 13.49
N SER A 197 11.06 19.78 12.65
CA SER A 197 10.65 18.39 12.37
C SER A 197 10.90 17.42 13.52
N LYS A 198 11.81 17.75 14.46
CA LYS A 198 12.23 16.91 15.61
C LYS A 198 12.81 15.53 15.21
N LYS A 199 13.15 15.33 13.94
CA LYS A 199 13.75 14.09 13.44
C LYS A 199 15.26 14.10 13.62
N PRO A 200 15.93 12.93 13.68
CA PRO A 200 17.39 12.87 13.67
C PRO A 200 17.97 13.58 12.42
N VAL A 201 18.94 14.46 12.66
CA VAL A 201 19.65 15.20 11.61
C VAL A 201 21.14 14.94 11.76
N ILE A 202 21.78 14.52 10.69
CA ILE A 202 23.23 14.33 10.63
C ILE A 202 23.82 15.48 9.80
N LEU A 203 24.71 16.25 10.41
CA LEU A 203 25.40 17.35 9.76
C LEU A 203 26.59 16.81 8.95
N VAL A 204 26.58 17.03 7.63
CA VAL A 204 27.58 16.52 6.70
C VAL A 204 28.37 17.68 6.12
N ALA A 205 29.65 17.76 6.43
CA ALA A 205 30.58 18.76 5.90
C ALA A 205 31.27 18.21 4.65
N ASN A 206 30.77 18.55 3.46
CA ASN A 206 31.27 18.04 2.20
C ASN A 206 32.41 18.90 1.62
N LYS A 207 33.16 18.33 0.67
CA LYS A 207 34.36 18.90 0.01
C LYS A 207 35.59 19.02 0.93
N VAL A 208 35.69 18.13 1.91
CA VAL A 208 36.88 18.01 2.77
C VAL A 208 37.89 17.08 2.09
N ASP A 209 38.72 17.65 1.21
CA ASP A 209 39.63 16.88 0.35
C ASP A 209 41.02 16.66 0.99
N SER A 210 41.29 17.21 2.18
CA SER A 210 42.57 17.07 2.88
C SER A 210 42.42 17.15 4.40
N GLU A 211 43.37 16.61 5.17
CA GLU A 211 43.40 16.69 6.64
C GLU A 211 43.41 18.14 7.16
N ARG A 212 43.94 19.09 6.39
CA ARG A 212 43.89 20.52 6.76
C ARG A 212 42.47 21.08 6.70
N ALA A 213 41.65 20.57 5.79
CA ALA A 213 40.26 21.00 5.61
C ALA A 213 39.30 20.38 6.65
N GLU A 214 39.75 19.37 7.42
CA GLU A 214 38.99 18.85 8.57
C GLU A 214 38.89 19.91 9.70
N ALA A 215 39.92 20.75 9.84
CA ALA A 215 39.87 21.89 10.77
C ALA A 215 38.82 22.93 10.35
N ASP A 216 38.61 23.15 9.06
CA ASP A 216 37.60 24.09 8.55
C ASP A 216 36.17 23.57 8.79
N ALA A 217 35.96 22.25 8.72
CA ALA A 217 34.70 21.62 9.10
C ALA A 217 34.34 21.88 10.56
N SER A 218 35.32 22.11 11.44
CA SER A 218 35.08 22.43 12.86
C SER A 218 34.31 23.74 13.06
N GLY A 219 34.37 24.68 12.11
CA GLY A 219 33.58 25.92 12.16
C GLY A 219 32.06 25.67 12.11
N LEU A 220 31.62 24.51 11.62
CA LEU A 220 30.22 24.16 11.45
C LEU A 220 29.54 23.70 12.74
N TRP A 221 30.29 23.43 13.82
CA TRP A 221 29.71 23.17 15.15
C TRP A 221 28.77 24.30 15.62
N ASN A 222 29.03 25.53 15.18
CA ASN A 222 28.21 26.70 15.49
C ASN A 222 26.76 26.59 14.98
N LEU A 223 26.48 25.67 14.05
CA LEU A 223 25.11 25.36 13.60
C LEU A 223 24.28 24.65 14.70
N GLY A 224 24.92 24.08 15.72
CA GLY A 224 24.24 23.50 16.87
C GLY A 224 23.42 22.26 16.52
N LEU A 225 23.87 21.48 15.53
CA LEU A 225 23.29 20.19 15.12
C LEU A 225 24.16 18.98 15.52
N GLY A 226 25.14 19.20 16.42
CA GLY A 226 26.11 18.18 16.83
C GLY A 226 27.43 18.27 16.05
N GLU A 227 28.22 17.20 16.13
CA GLU A 227 29.50 17.06 15.43
C GLU A 227 29.31 16.97 13.91
N PRO A 228 29.97 17.84 13.11
CA PRO A 228 29.93 17.75 11.66
C PRO A 228 30.77 16.58 11.18
N TYR A 229 30.20 15.73 10.33
CA TYR A 229 30.92 14.62 9.69
C TYR A 229 31.64 15.09 8.43
N PRO A 230 32.98 15.16 8.40
CA PRO A 230 33.73 15.61 7.24
C PRO A 230 33.79 14.53 6.17
N ILE A 231 33.34 14.87 4.96
CA ILE A 231 33.40 13.96 3.82
C ILE A 231 33.95 14.65 2.56
N SER A 232 34.47 13.83 1.65
CA SER A 232 34.62 14.21 0.25
C SER A 232 33.75 13.28 -0.59
N ALA A 233 32.56 13.72 -0.99
CA ALA A 233 31.70 12.94 -1.88
C ALA A 233 32.39 12.64 -3.23
N LEU A 234 33.24 13.55 -3.72
CA LEU A 234 33.96 13.39 -4.99
C LEU A 234 35.06 12.32 -4.90
N HIS A 235 35.84 12.29 -3.81
CA HIS A 235 36.96 11.37 -3.64
C HIS A 235 36.64 10.13 -2.80
N GLY A 236 35.50 10.12 -2.11
CA GLY A 236 34.98 8.99 -1.34
C GLY A 236 35.49 8.92 0.09
N ARG A 237 36.25 9.93 0.54
CA ARG A 237 36.75 10.04 1.92
C ARG A 237 35.58 10.27 2.89
N GLY A 238 35.56 9.54 4.00
CA GLY A 238 34.58 9.72 5.10
C GLY A 238 33.15 9.24 4.79
N VAL A 239 32.84 8.83 3.56
CA VAL A 239 31.48 8.43 3.20
C VAL A 239 31.07 7.11 3.86
N GLY A 240 32.00 6.16 4.03
CA GLY A 240 31.71 4.90 4.73
C GLY A 240 31.35 5.13 6.20
N GLU A 241 32.16 5.93 6.90
CA GLU A 241 31.91 6.32 8.30
C GLU A 241 30.58 7.09 8.45
N LEU A 242 30.27 7.99 7.51
CA LEU A 242 28.98 8.67 7.46
C LEU A 242 27.82 7.67 7.30
N LEU A 243 27.97 6.66 6.44
CA LEU A 243 26.94 5.66 6.21
C LEU A 243 26.76 4.73 7.42
N ASP A 244 27.83 4.38 8.12
CA ASP A 244 27.75 3.60 9.36
C ASP A 244 26.96 4.36 10.45
N VAL A 245 27.28 5.65 10.64
CA VAL A 245 26.54 6.53 11.57
C VAL A 245 25.09 6.73 11.13
N LEU A 246 24.85 6.85 9.82
CA LEU A 246 23.50 6.93 9.27
C LEU A 246 22.71 5.67 9.61
N LEU A 247 23.28 4.48 9.42
CA LEU A 247 22.61 3.23 9.78
C LEU A 247 22.29 3.17 11.28
N ASP A 248 23.21 3.60 12.16
CA ASP A 248 22.95 3.64 13.60
C ASP A 248 21.79 4.60 13.98
N ALA A 249 21.62 5.69 13.23
CA ALA A 249 20.54 6.65 13.42
C ALA A 249 19.20 6.21 12.79
N LEU A 250 19.23 5.31 11.81
CA LEU A 250 18.03 4.83 11.12
C LEU A 250 17.26 3.84 12.02
N PRO A 251 15.92 3.94 12.09
CA PRO A 251 15.13 2.92 12.76
C PRO A 251 15.20 1.58 11.99
N PRO A 252 15.10 0.43 12.67
CA PRO A 252 15.18 -0.89 12.02
C PRO A 252 14.08 -1.12 10.97
N VAL A 253 12.96 -0.39 11.09
CA VAL A 253 11.86 -0.30 10.14
C VAL A 253 11.45 1.19 10.07
N ALA A 254 11.07 1.70 8.90
CA ALA A 254 10.58 3.08 8.74
C ALA A 254 9.57 3.45 9.84
N ALA A 255 9.77 4.59 10.51
CA ALA A 255 8.90 5.04 11.61
C ALA A 255 7.46 5.32 11.15
N HIS A 256 7.26 5.45 9.84
CA HIS A 256 5.96 5.62 9.18
C HIS A 256 5.30 4.31 8.74
N ARG A 257 5.93 3.14 8.91
CA ARG A 257 5.28 1.85 8.64
C ARG A 257 4.65 1.31 9.93
N VAL A 258 3.34 1.42 9.95
CA VAL A 258 2.50 0.84 10.99
C VAL A 258 2.40 -0.67 10.75
N GLU A 259 3.37 -1.44 11.22
CA GLU A 259 3.13 -2.86 11.52
C GLU A 259 2.26 -2.92 12.77
N ARG A 260 0.96 -3.03 12.56
CA ARG A 260 0.02 -3.13 13.66
C ARG A 260 -0.35 -4.59 13.92
N PRO A 261 -0.58 -4.96 15.20
CA PRO A 261 -1.21 -6.22 15.55
C PRO A 261 -2.50 -6.42 14.75
N ALA A 262 -2.86 -7.67 14.46
CA ALA A 262 -4.10 -8.00 13.73
C ALA A 262 -5.38 -7.39 14.36
N ASP A 263 -5.33 -7.00 15.64
CA ASP A 263 -6.41 -6.38 16.40
C ASP A 263 -6.41 -4.83 16.38
N SER A 264 -5.64 -4.19 15.51
CA SER A 264 -5.63 -2.74 15.46
C SER A 264 -6.79 -2.15 14.64
N THR A 265 -7.27 -0.97 15.07
CA THR A 265 -8.33 -0.23 14.39
C THR A 265 -7.95 0.12 12.94
N PRO A 266 -8.73 -0.32 11.93
CA PRO A 266 -8.40 -0.09 10.53
C PRO A 266 -8.31 1.39 10.16
N ARG A 267 -7.34 1.74 9.30
CA ARG A 267 -7.09 3.13 8.86
C ARG A 267 -7.67 3.39 7.46
N VAL A 268 -8.42 4.47 7.33
CA VAL A 268 -9.12 4.87 6.10
C VAL A 268 -8.71 6.27 5.66
N ALA A 269 -8.19 6.41 4.45
CA ALA A 269 -7.92 7.72 3.84
C ALA A 269 -9.15 8.23 3.10
N LEU A 270 -9.63 9.42 3.46
CA LEU A 270 -10.74 10.06 2.76
C LEU A 270 -10.20 11.04 1.71
N VAL A 271 -10.16 10.60 0.46
CA VAL A 271 -9.51 11.34 -0.65
C VAL A 271 -10.49 11.71 -1.76
N GLY A 272 -10.09 12.63 -2.63
CA GLY A 272 -10.89 13.11 -3.76
C GLY A 272 -10.67 14.59 -4.04
N ARG A 273 -11.19 15.09 -5.15
CA ARG A 273 -11.06 16.50 -5.55
C ARG A 273 -11.64 17.50 -4.53
N PRO A 274 -11.23 18.77 -4.54
CA PRO A 274 -11.93 19.82 -3.78
C PRO A 274 -13.45 19.81 -4.07
N ASN A 275 -14.26 20.14 -3.07
CA ASN A 275 -15.72 20.31 -3.19
C ASN A 275 -16.58 19.09 -3.59
N VAL A 276 -16.00 17.89 -3.74
CA VAL A 276 -16.74 16.63 -3.97
C VAL A 276 -17.58 16.19 -2.75
N GLY A 277 -17.43 16.85 -1.59
CA GLY A 277 -18.23 16.60 -0.39
C GLY A 277 -17.57 15.74 0.69
N LYS A 278 -16.22 15.67 0.73
CA LYS A 278 -15.45 14.99 1.80
C LYS A 278 -15.85 15.44 3.21
N SER A 279 -15.89 16.75 3.47
CA SER A 279 -16.27 17.27 4.79
C SER A 279 -17.72 16.96 5.15
N SER A 280 -18.62 17.02 4.16
CA SER A 280 -20.03 16.64 4.37
C SER A 280 -20.16 15.16 4.70
N LEU A 281 -19.36 14.29 4.04
CA LEU A 281 -19.38 12.86 4.34
C LEU A 281 -18.83 12.57 5.72
N LEU A 282 -17.68 13.15 6.08
CA LEU A 282 -17.09 12.95 7.40
C LEU A 282 -18.05 13.40 8.51
N ASN A 283 -18.71 14.55 8.35
CA ASN A 283 -19.72 15.02 9.29
C ASN A 283 -20.96 14.12 9.34
N SER A 284 -21.40 13.60 8.19
CA SER A 284 -22.53 12.66 8.13
C SER A 284 -22.19 11.35 8.86
N LEU A 285 -20.99 10.81 8.64
CA LEU A 285 -20.50 9.60 9.31
C LEU A 285 -20.29 9.83 10.80
N ALA A 286 -19.76 10.98 11.21
CA ALA A 286 -19.58 11.35 12.62
C ALA A 286 -20.90 11.67 13.33
N GLY A 287 -21.94 12.07 12.59
CA GLY A 287 -23.29 12.27 13.13
C GLY A 287 -24.11 10.98 13.23
N SER A 288 -23.84 9.99 12.37
CA SER A 288 -24.46 8.67 12.43
C SER A 288 -23.72 7.68 13.33
N GLY A 289 -22.40 7.81 13.43
CA GLY A 289 -21.54 7.06 14.34
C GLY A 289 -21.37 7.80 15.67
N ARG A 290 -21.01 7.09 16.73
CA ARG A 290 -20.54 7.77 17.95
C ARG A 290 -19.08 8.13 17.74
N SER A 291 -18.72 9.39 17.95
CA SER A 291 -17.32 9.75 18.13
C SER A 291 -16.88 9.17 19.48
N VAL A 292 -16.07 8.12 19.45
CA VAL A 292 -15.52 7.54 20.66
C VAL A 292 -14.22 8.28 20.96
N VAL A 293 -14.25 9.15 21.96
CA VAL A 293 -13.03 9.63 22.61
C VAL A 293 -12.62 8.52 23.57
N SER A 294 -11.90 7.52 23.08
CA SER A 294 -11.27 6.55 23.97
C SER A 294 -9.85 7.00 24.29
N ASP A 295 -9.41 6.88 25.54
CA ASP A 295 -8.03 7.12 26.01
C ASP A 295 -7.18 5.84 26.07
N THR A 296 -7.56 4.78 25.32
CA THR A 296 -6.84 3.50 25.37
C THR A 296 -5.36 3.64 24.94
N PRO A 297 -4.40 3.15 25.76
CA PRO A 297 -2.97 3.11 25.41
C PRO A 297 -2.71 2.13 24.26
N GLY A 298 -1.96 2.56 23.23
CA GLY A 298 -1.57 1.70 22.09
C GLY A 298 -1.73 2.32 20.70
N THR A 299 -2.27 3.53 20.60
CA THR A 299 -2.31 4.29 19.34
C THR A 299 -1.25 5.38 19.38
N THR A 300 -0.30 5.36 18.43
CA THR A 300 0.46 6.56 18.06
C THR A 300 -0.54 7.54 17.44
N ARG A 301 -1.18 8.33 18.30
CA ARG A 301 -2.17 9.31 17.87
C ARG A 301 -1.45 10.46 17.18
N ASP A 302 -1.59 10.54 15.87
CA ASP A 302 -1.41 11.81 15.21
C ASP A 302 -2.59 12.72 15.61
N PRO A 303 -2.33 13.97 16.05
CA PRO A 303 -3.37 14.91 16.51
C PRO A 303 -4.35 15.35 15.40
N VAL A 304 -4.27 14.73 14.22
CA VAL A 304 -4.96 15.06 12.97
C VAL A 304 -5.94 13.96 12.53
N ASP A 305 -5.85 12.76 13.10
CA ASP A 305 -6.70 11.62 12.75
C ASP A 305 -8.02 11.63 13.56
N GLU A 306 -9.11 11.13 12.98
CA GLU A 306 -10.38 10.95 13.69
C GLU A 306 -10.76 9.49 13.84
N VAL A 307 -11.20 9.11 15.05
CA VAL A 307 -11.73 7.78 15.32
C VAL A 307 -13.25 7.84 15.33
N LEU A 308 -13.87 7.03 14.46
CA LEU A 308 -15.33 6.91 14.33
C LEU A 308 -15.77 5.48 14.61
N GLU A 309 -16.83 5.31 15.40
CA GLU A 309 -17.51 4.03 15.54
C GLU A 309 -18.62 3.92 14.48
N LEU A 310 -18.46 3.02 13.51
CA LEU A 310 -19.40 2.76 12.43
C LEU A 310 -19.81 1.28 12.46
N ASP A 311 -21.13 1.01 12.48
CA ASP A 311 -21.71 -0.33 12.63
C ASP A 311 -21.10 -1.17 13.78
N GLY A 312 -20.77 -0.51 14.90
CA GLY A 312 -20.20 -1.15 16.09
C GLY A 312 -18.71 -1.50 15.99
N LYS A 313 -18.01 -1.00 14.96
CA LYS A 313 -16.55 -1.14 14.78
C LYS A 313 -15.88 0.22 14.74
N GLU A 314 -14.70 0.32 15.34
CA GLU A 314 -13.89 1.53 15.28
C GLU A 314 -13.14 1.62 13.94
N TRP A 315 -13.05 2.83 13.40
CA TRP A 315 -12.30 3.16 12.18
C TRP A 315 -11.52 4.44 12.39
N VAL A 316 -10.25 4.47 11.96
CA VAL A 316 -9.41 5.67 12.01
C VAL A 316 -9.39 6.35 10.65
N PHE A 317 -9.96 7.54 10.54
CA PHE A 317 -9.87 8.37 9.35
C PHE A 317 -8.61 9.25 9.40
N VAL A 318 -7.74 9.12 8.41
CA VAL A 318 -6.44 9.81 8.38
C VAL A 318 -6.48 11.16 7.64
N ASP A 319 -5.61 12.10 8.05
CA ASP A 319 -5.50 13.48 7.54
C ASP A 319 -6.82 14.29 7.50
N THR A 320 -7.63 14.21 8.56
CA THR A 320 -8.92 14.94 8.63
C THR A 320 -8.75 16.46 8.87
N ALA A 321 -7.59 16.93 9.33
CA ALA A 321 -7.35 18.37 9.56
C ALA A 321 -7.40 19.19 8.25
N GLY A 322 -7.01 18.60 7.11
CA GLY A 322 -7.18 19.22 5.79
C GLY A 322 -8.66 19.40 5.40
N ILE A 323 -9.52 18.51 5.88
CA ILE A 323 -10.97 18.52 5.65
C ILE A 323 -11.66 19.58 6.52
N LYS A 324 -11.21 19.78 7.76
CA LYS A 324 -11.73 20.80 8.69
C LYS A 324 -11.25 22.23 8.39
N ARG A 325 -9.99 22.43 8.00
CA ARG A 325 -9.44 23.77 7.70
C ARG A 325 -10.03 24.41 6.44
N ARG A 326 -10.48 23.61 5.47
CA ARG A 326 -11.08 24.07 4.20
C ARG A 326 -12.41 24.81 4.35
N ILE A 327 -13.06 24.76 5.51
CA ILE A 327 -14.28 25.54 5.78
C ILE A 327 -13.97 27.05 5.85
N LYS A 328 -12.72 27.46 6.09
CA LYS A 328 -12.36 28.85 6.41
C LYS A 328 -11.48 29.58 5.40
N GLN A 329 -10.97 28.95 4.34
CA GLN A 329 -10.09 29.64 3.38
C GLN A 329 -10.44 29.36 1.93
N THR A 330 -10.71 30.45 1.21
CA THR A 330 -10.94 30.49 -0.24
C THR A 330 -9.62 30.73 -0.95
N VAL A 331 -9.37 29.92 -1.98
CA VAL A 331 -8.41 30.09 -3.08
C VAL A 331 -6.92 29.80 -2.81
N GLY A 332 -6.37 28.90 -3.65
CA GLY A 332 -4.94 28.83 -3.98
C GLY A 332 -4.13 27.71 -3.31
N ALA A 333 -4.43 26.44 -3.59
CA ALA A 333 -3.56 25.32 -3.15
C ALA A 333 -3.83 23.98 -3.87
N ASP A 334 -3.77 23.93 -5.20
CA ASP A 334 -3.97 22.66 -5.92
C ASP A 334 -2.80 21.69 -5.70
N TYR A 335 -1.56 22.18 -5.62
CA TYR A 335 -0.36 21.36 -5.41
C TYR A 335 -0.31 20.70 -4.01
N TYR A 336 -0.61 21.46 -2.95
CA TYR A 336 -0.66 20.93 -1.58
C TYR A 336 -1.79 19.91 -1.37
N SER A 337 -2.76 19.84 -2.28
CA SER A 337 -3.86 18.87 -2.20
C SER A 337 -3.43 17.46 -2.59
N VAL A 338 -2.48 17.32 -3.53
CA VAL A 338 -2.01 16.03 -4.04
C VAL A 338 -1.03 15.38 -3.07
N LEU A 339 -0.13 16.16 -2.48
CA LEU A 339 0.88 15.65 -1.55
C LEU A 339 0.29 15.17 -0.24
N ARG A 340 -0.72 15.88 0.25
CA ARG A 340 -1.48 15.47 1.43
C ARG A 340 -2.31 14.22 1.15
N ALA A 341 -2.90 14.13 -0.03
CA ALA A 341 -3.59 12.91 -0.44
C ALA A 341 -2.64 11.71 -0.48
N GLN A 342 -1.40 11.88 -0.97
CA GLN A 342 -0.39 10.82 -0.99
C GLN A 342 -0.05 10.32 0.42
N SER A 343 0.35 11.22 1.33
CA SER A 343 0.69 10.85 2.72
C SER A 343 -0.51 10.21 3.46
N ALA A 344 -1.72 10.70 3.22
CA ALA A 344 -2.94 10.09 3.75
C ALA A 344 -3.14 8.67 3.20
N ILE A 345 -2.94 8.45 1.90
CA ILE A 345 -3.07 7.12 1.28
C ILE A 345 -2.01 6.15 1.84
N GLU A 346 -0.75 6.58 1.92
CA GLU A 346 0.35 5.74 2.42
C GLU A 346 0.20 5.35 3.90
N SER A 347 -0.47 6.19 4.69
CA SER A 347 -0.78 5.90 6.10
C SER A 347 -2.10 5.15 6.33
N ALA A 348 -2.85 4.82 5.26
CA ALA A 348 -4.12 4.10 5.34
C ALA A 348 -4.06 2.70 4.75
N GLU A 349 -4.96 1.83 5.19
CA GLU A 349 -5.13 0.48 4.64
C GLU A 349 -6.13 0.52 3.47
N VAL A 350 -7.17 1.35 3.61
CA VAL A 350 -8.19 1.59 2.57
C VAL A 350 -8.24 3.06 2.21
N ALA A 351 -8.23 3.38 0.92
CA ALA A 351 -8.58 4.69 0.42
C ALA A 351 -10.04 4.73 -0.04
N LEU A 352 -10.81 5.62 0.60
CA LEU A 352 -12.17 5.96 0.22
C LEU A 352 -12.13 7.19 -0.70
N VAL A 353 -12.20 6.94 -2.01
CA VAL A 353 -12.13 7.99 -3.04
C VAL A 353 -13.53 8.52 -3.34
N LEU A 354 -13.76 9.79 -3.05
CA LEU A 354 -15.02 10.48 -3.34
C LEU A 354 -14.96 11.16 -4.71
N LEU A 355 -15.95 10.83 -5.52
CA LEU A 355 -16.25 11.39 -6.82
C LEU A 355 -17.55 12.19 -6.74
N ASP A 356 -17.67 13.24 -7.53
CA ASP A 356 -18.93 13.96 -7.70
C ASP A 356 -19.76 13.28 -8.80
N GLY A 357 -20.89 12.66 -8.45
CA GLY A 357 -21.74 11.99 -9.43
C GLY A 357 -22.44 12.96 -10.40
N GLY A 358 -22.62 14.22 -9.98
CA GLY A 358 -23.27 15.26 -10.80
C GLY A 358 -22.35 15.91 -11.83
N GLU A 359 -21.03 15.70 -11.73
CA GLU A 359 -20.04 16.26 -12.65
C GLU A 359 -19.33 15.14 -13.45
N PRO A 360 -18.81 15.44 -14.65
CA PRO A 360 -17.91 14.54 -15.37
C PRO A 360 -16.66 14.18 -14.57
N LEU A 361 -16.15 12.96 -14.75
CA LEU A 361 -14.86 12.56 -14.19
C LEU A 361 -13.75 13.48 -14.70
N SER A 362 -12.98 14.04 -13.77
CA SER A 362 -11.83 14.88 -14.11
C SER A 362 -10.53 14.08 -14.15
N GLU A 363 -9.50 14.64 -14.81
CA GLU A 363 -8.15 14.06 -14.75
C GLU A 363 -7.61 13.92 -13.32
N GLN A 364 -8.00 14.81 -12.41
CA GLN A 364 -7.56 14.75 -11.02
C GLN A 364 -8.21 13.58 -10.27
N ASP A 365 -9.46 13.22 -10.61
CA ASP A 365 -10.12 12.05 -10.05
C ASP A 365 -9.38 10.76 -10.46
N VAL A 366 -9.03 10.65 -11.74
CA VAL A 366 -8.27 9.51 -12.27
C VAL A 366 -6.87 9.43 -11.64
N LYS A 367 -6.18 10.57 -11.50
CA LYS A 367 -4.86 10.63 -10.85
C LYS A 367 -4.90 10.16 -9.39
N VAL A 368 -5.91 10.57 -8.63
CA VAL A 368 -6.07 10.13 -7.22
C VAL A 368 -6.34 8.62 -7.16
N VAL A 369 -7.18 8.09 -8.04
CA VAL A 369 -7.43 6.64 -8.12
C VAL A 369 -6.15 5.87 -8.46
N ASN A 370 -5.37 6.35 -9.44
CA ASN A 370 -4.11 5.69 -9.82
C ASN A 370 -3.09 5.71 -8.67
N LEU A 371 -2.99 6.82 -7.95
CA LEU A 371 -2.11 6.94 -6.79
C LEU A 371 -2.44 5.89 -5.71
N VAL A 372 -3.73 5.60 -5.48
CA VAL A 372 -4.15 4.53 -4.55
C VAL A 372 -3.69 3.15 -5.02
N VAL A 373 -3.88 2.86 -6.31
CA VAL A 373 -3.50 1.58 -6.92
C VAL A 373 -1.98 1.38 -6.87
N GLU A 374 -1.22 2.43 -7.20
CA GLU A 374 0.25 2.45 -7.16
C GLU A 374 0.77 2.28 -5.73
N SER A 375 0.11 2.90 -4.75
CA SER A 375 0.41 2.74 -3.32
C SER A 375 0.05 1.36 -2.76
N GLY A 376 -0.56 0.48 -3.58
CA GLY A 376 -0.95 -0.87 -3.19
C GLY A 376 -2.05 -0.93 -2.14
N ARG A 377 -2.84 0.14 -1.95
CA ARG A 377 -3.88 0.20 -0.92
C ARG A 377 -5.21 -0.30 -1.44
N ALA A 378 -6.06 -0.74 -0.52
CA ALA A 378 -7.42 -1.10 -0.86
C ALA A 378 -8.18 0.15 -1.33
N LEU A 379 -9.10 -0.01 -2.27
CA LEU A 379 -9.81 1.09 -2.94
C LEU A 379 -11.32 0.89 -2.85
N VAL A 380 -12.02 1.92 -2.41
CA VAL A 380 -13.48 2.04 -2.49
C VAL A 380 -13.83 3.34 -3.20
N LEU A 381 -14.64 3.25 -4.25
CA LEU A 381 -15.12 4.39 -5.02
C LEU A 381 -16.50 4.84 -4.53
N VAL A 382 -16.64 6.14 -4.28
CA VAL A 382 -17.88 6.72 -3.75
C VAL A 382 -18.38 7.81 -4.69
N ASN A 383 -19.48 7.56 -5.38
CA ASN A 383 -20.18 8.59 -6.15
C ASN A 383 -21.09 9.36 -5.20
N ASN A 384 -20.64 10.54 -4.78
CA ASN A 384 -21.37 11.42 -3.90
C ASN A 384 -22.30 12.37 -4.69
N LYS A 385 -23.18 13.07 -3.97
CA LYS A 385 -24.22 13.95 -4.54
C LYS A 385 -25.19 13.21 -5.47
N TRP A 386 -25.49 11.96 -5.13
CA TRP A 386 -26.42 11.15 -5.92
C TRP A 386 -27.83 11.73 -5.99
N ASP A 387 -28.19 12.63 -5.07
CA ASP A 387 -29.42 13.43 -5.11
C ASP A 387 -29.50 14.38 -6.33
N LEU A 388 -28.37 14.64 -7.00
CA LEU A 388 -28.29 15.48 -8.20
C LEU A 388 -28.19 14.67 -9.50
N VAL A 389 -28.16 13.33 -9.43
CA VAL A 389 -27.94 12.47 -10.58
C VAL A 389 -29.28 12.00 -11.16
N ASP A 390 -29.58 12.43 -12.38
CA ASP A 390 -30.72 11.95 -13.15
C ASP A 390 -30.37 10.73 -14.02
N GLU A 391 -31.35 10.15 -14.72
CA GLU A 391 -31.16 8.95 -15.56
C GLU A 391 -30.15 9.19 -16.69
N TYR A 392 -30.11 10.41 -17.24
CA TYR A 392 -29.18 10.78 -18.30
C TYR A 392 -27.74 10.82 -17.77
N ARG A 393 -27.51 11.54 -16.66
CA ARG A 393 -26.21 11.63 -16.00
C ARG A 393 -25.73 10.26 -15.52
N GLN A 394 -26.64 9.39 -15.07
CA GLN A 394 -26.29 8.02 -14.69
C GLN A 394 -25.68 7.22 -15.86
N GLN A 395 -26.20 7.39 -17.07
CA GLN A 395 -25.66 6.72 -18.26
C GLN A 395 -24.30 7.29 -18.67
N GLU A 396 -24.13 8.62 -18.60
CA GLU A 396 -22.85 9.27 -18.87
C GLU A 396 -21.78 8.83 -17.88
N LEU A 397 -22.06 8.89 -16.57
CA LEU A 397 -21.13 8.47 -15.53
C LEU A 397 -20.71 7.01 -15.69
N LYS A 398 -21.63 6.13 -16.11
CA LYS A 398 -21.30 4.73 -16.40
C LYS A 398 -20.29 4.61 -17.56
N ARG A 399 -20.48 5.36 -18.64
CA ARG A 399 -19.55 5.38 -19.78
C ARG A 399 -18.19 5.96 -19.39
N GLU A 400 -18.17 7.05 -18.64
CA GLU A 400 -16.94 7.66 -18.13
C GLU A 400 -16.15 6.66 -17.27
N GLN A 401 -16.83 5.94 -16.36
CA GLN A 401 -16.18 4.91 -15.54
C GLN A 401 -15.67 3.71 -16.36
N GLU A 402 -16.37 3.32 -17.43
CA GLU A 402 -15.94 2.25 -18.34
C GLU A 402 -14.74 2.66 -19.20
N LEU A 403 -14.55 3.96 -19.46
CA LEU A 403 -13.43 4.48 -20.23
C LEU A 403 -12.21 4.78 -19.33
N ASP A 404 -12.42 5.51 -18.25
CA ASP A 404 -11.33 6.10 -17.47
C ASP A 404 -10.97 5.28 -16.22
N LEU A 405 -11.89 4.44 -15.72
CA LEU A 405 -11.73 3.68 -14.47
C LEU A 405 -11.89 2.15 -14.67
N ALA A 406 -11.76 1.64 -15.90
CA ALA A 406 -11.89 0.22 -16.20
C ALA A 406 -10.87 -0.66 -15.46
N HIS A 407 -9.65 -0.16 -15.28
CA HIS A 407 -8.56 -0.83 -14.59
C HIS A 407 -8.81 -1.01 -13.08
N VAL A 408 -9.76 -0.26 -12.51
CA VAL A 408 -10.23 -0.40 -11.12
C VAL A 408 -11.67 -0.90 -11.02
N SER A 409 -12.17 -1.59 -12.05
CA SER A 409 -13.51 -2.19 -12.04
C SER A 409 -13.76 -3.19 -10.90
N TRP A 410 -12.69 -3.72 -10.30
CA TRP A 410 -12.71 -4.58 -9.11
C TRP A 410 -12.98 -3.84 -7.79
N ALA A 411 -12.91 -2.51 -7.78
CA ALA A 411 -13.16 -1.70 -6.59
C ALA A 411 -14.69 -1.57 -6.34
N PRO A 412 -15.17 -1.76 -5.09
CA PRO A 412 -16.55 -1.48 -4.73
C PRO A 412 -16.92 -0.04 -5.09
N LYS A 413 -18.10 0.09 -5.72
CA LYS A 413 -18.69 1.38 -6.09
C LYS A 413 -19.95 1.59 -5.28
N ILE A 414 -20.01 2.68 -4.53
CA ILE A 414 -21.18 3.05 -3.74
C ILE A 414 -21.69 4.43 -4.16
N ASN A 415 -23.00 4.56 -4.22
CA ASN A 415 -23.67 5.81 -4.56
C ASN A 415 -24.31 6.35 -3.29
N ILE A 416 -23.98 7.59 -2.91
CA ILE A 416 -24.42 8.21 -1.66
C ILE A 416 -24.82 9.68 -1.87
N ALA A 417 -25.55 10.22 -0.92
CA ALA A 417 -25.74 11.66 -0.79
C ALA A 417 -25.34 12.09 0.62
N ALA A 418 -24.08 12.54 0.78
CA ALA A 418 -23.51 12.91 2.07
C ALA A 418 -24.31 14.00 2.80
N LYS A 419 -25.00 14.88 2.06
CA LYS A 419 -25.80 15.96 2.66
C LYS A 419 -27.07 15.45 3.34
N THR A 420 -27.68 14.42 2.80
CA THR A 420 -28.93 13.82 3.33
C THR A 420 -28.67 12.59 4.20
N GLY A 421 -27.44 12.05 4.18
CA GLY A 421 -27.09 10.79 4.81
C GLY A 421 -27.59 9.56 4.04
N TRP A 422 -28.11 9.73 2.82
CA TRP A 422 -28.63 8.61 2.05
C TRP A 422 -27.51 7.63 1.68
N HIS A 423 -27.72 6.34 2.02
CA HIS A 423 -26.84 5.21 1.75
C HIS A 423 -25.43 5.26 2.36
N THR A 424 -25.15 6.14 3.32
CA THR A 424 -23.85 6.17 4.01
C THR A 424 -23.56 4.88 4.80
N ASN A 425 -24.60 4.18 5.25
CA ASN A 425 -24.49 2.86 5.89
C ASN A 425 -23.88 1.77 5.00
N ARG A 426 -23.82 1.95 3.68
CA ARG A 426 -23.17 0.98 2.76
C ARG A 426 -21.64 1.09 2.77
N ILE A 427 -21.09 2.16 3.34
CA ILE A 427 -19.65 2.42 3.36
C ILE A 427 -18.92 1.34 4.15
N VAL A 428 -19.42 0.99 5.34
CA VAL A 428 -18.75 0.00 6.23
C VAL A 428 -18.59 -1.34 5.51
N ARG A 429 -19.68 -1.86 4.94
CA ARG A 429 -19.65 -3.12 4.19
C ARG A 429 -18.66 -3.08 3.02
N ALA A 430 -18.54 -1.94 2.33
CA ALA A 430 -17.59 -1.78 1.23
C ALA A 430 -16.13 -1.72 1.73
N LEU A 431 -15.87 -1.05 2.85
CA LEU A 431 -14.55 -1.01 3.49
C LEU A 431 -14.11 -2.39 3.98
N GLU A 432 -15.01 -3.14 4.62
CA GLU A 432 -14.75 -4.51 5.09
C GLU A 432 -14.42 -5.44 3.93
N ALA A 433 -15.22 -5.43 2.86
CA ALA A 433 -14.96 -6.25 1.68
C ALA A 433 -13.60 -5.91 1.03
N ALA A 434 -13.23 -4.63 1.03
CA ALA A 434 -11.95 -4.18 0.49
C ALA A 434 -10.77 -4.63 1.37
N LEU A 435 -10.90 -4.55 2.70
CA LEU A 435 -9.88 -5.05 3.65
C LEU A 435 -9.72 -6.56 3.60
N GLU A 436 -10.82 -7.30 3.53
CA GLU A 436 -10.81 -8.76 3.41
C GLU A 436 -10.07 -9.16 2.13
N GLY A 437 -10.40 -8.52 1.00
CA GLY A 437 -9.69 -8.74 -0.26
C GLY A 437 -8.20 -8.41 -0.17
N TRP A 438 -7.85 -7.29 0.46
CA TRP A 438 -6.46 -6.81 0.61
C TRP A 438 -5.58 -7.72 1.47
N THR A 439 -6.16 -8.39 2.47
CA THR A 439 -5.49 -9.30 3.40
C THR A 439 -5.54 -10.78 2.97
N THR A 440 -6.27 -11.09 1.89
CA THR A 440 -6.48 -12.47 1.43
C THR A 440 -5.17 -13.20 1.12
N ARG A 441 -4.98 -14.38 1.74
CA ARG A 441 -3.87 -15.30 1.48
C ARG A 441 -4.39 -16.60 0.86
N ILE A 442 -3.73 -17.06 -0.21
CA ILE A 442 -3.97 -18.32 -0.89
C ILE A 442 -2.79 -19.25 -0.62
N GLY A 443 -3.07 -20.49 -0.19
CA GLY A 443 -2.05 -21.52 -0.05
C GLY A 443 -1.41 -21.90 -1.39
N THR A 444 -0.10 -22.15 -1.38
CA THR A 444 0.69 -22.35 -2.59
C THR A 444 0.21 -23.53 -3.44
N SER A 445 -0.19 -24.64 -2.81
CA SER A 445 -0.76 -25.81 -3.49
C SER A 445 -2.05 -25.48 -4.24
N ARG A 446 -2.95 -24.73 -3.60
CA ARG A 446 -4.22 -24.30 -4.21
C ARG A 446 -3.99 -23.36 -5.39
N LEU A 447 -3.02 -22.45 -5.27
CA LEU A 447 -2.63 -21.54 -6.37
C LEU A 447 -2.05 -22.29 -7.57
N ASN A 448 -1.14 -23.24 -7.35
CA ASN A 448 -0.51 -24.00 -8.44
C ASN A 448 -1.50 -24.96 -9.12
N THR A 449 -2.42 -25.56 -8.35
CA THR A 449 -3.50 -26.38 -8.91
C THR A 449 -4.38 -25.56 -9.85
N PHE A 450 -4.83 -24.39 -9.37
CA PHE A 450 -5.61 -23.44 -10.16
C PHE A 450 -4.88 -23.00 -11.44
N LEU A 451 -3.60 -22.64 -11.36
CA LEU A 451 -2.83 -22.24 -12.53
C LEU A 451 -2.61 -23.40 -13.52
N GLY A 452 -2.41 -24.62 -13.02
CA GLY A 452 -2.30 -25.81 -13.85
C GLY A 452 -3.56 -26.05 -14.68
N GLU A 453 -4.73 -26.03 -14.03
CA GLU A 453 -6.04 -26.13 -14.69
C GLU A 453 -6.25 -24.99 -15.70
N LEU A 454 -5.89 -23.77 -15.30
CA LEU A 454 -6.05 -22.59 -16.14
C LEU A 454 -5.21 -22.65 -17.42
N VAL A 455 -3.93 -23.03 -17.29
CA VAL A 455 -3.00 -23.16 -18.42
C VAL A 455 -3.39 -24.33 -19.33
N ALA A 456 -3.91 -25.42 -18.77
CA ALA A 456 -4.42 -26.55 -19.55
C ALA A 456 -5.64 -26.15 -20.39
N ALA A 457 -6.57 -25.39 -19.82
CA ALA A 457 -7.77 -24.93 -20.52
C ALA A 457 -7.49 -23.80 -21.53
N HIS A 458 -6.59 -22.87 -21.18
CA HIS A 458 -6.24 -21.70 -22.00
C HIS A 458 -4.72 -21.55 -22.07
N PRO A 459 -4.03 -22.31 -22.94
CA PRO A 459 -2.58 -22.27 -23.03
C PRO A 459 -2.04 -20.90 -23.46
N HIS A 460 -0.86 -20.52 -22.97
CA HIS A 460 -0.21 -19.27 -23.36
C HIS A 460 0.06 -19.24 -24.89
N PRO A 461 -0.16 -18.11 -25.60
CA PRO A 461 0.11 -18.02 -27.03
C PRO A 461 1.58 -18.30 -27.38
N LEU A 462 1.81 -18.97 -28.51
CA LEU A 462 3.15 -19.25 -29.03
C LEU A 462 3.78 -17.96 -29.59
N ARG A 463 4.95 -17.57 -29.09
CA ARG A 463 5.80 -16.52 -29.68
C ARG A 463 7.24 -17.02 -29.81
N GLY A 464 7.85 -16.89 -31.00
CA GLY A 464 9.23 -17.30 -31.23
C GLY A 464 9.48 -18.82 -31.21
N GLY A 465 8.44 -19.63 -31.47
CA GLY A 465 8.57 -21.09 -31.63
C GLY A 465 8.65 -21.90 -30.32
N LYS A 466 8.71 -21.27 -29.15
CA LYS A 466 8.63 -21.94 -27.84
C LYS A 466 7.49 -21.36 -27.02
N GLN A 467 6.71 -22.23 -26.40
CA GLN A 467 5.65 -21.83 -25.48
C GLN A 467 6.24 -21.64 -24.07
N PRO A 468 6.13 -20.46 -23.46
CA PRO A 468 6.47 -20.27 -22.06
C PRO A 468 5.59 -21.17 -21.18
N ARG A 469 6.21 -21.86 -20.23
CA ARG A 469 5.50 -22.65 -19.22
C ARG A 469 5.61 -21.97 -17.87
N ILE A 470 4.51 -21.97 -17.12
CA ILE A 470 4.51 -21.63 -15.70
C ILE A 470 4.97 -22.88 -14.97
N LEU A 471 6.10 -22.78 -14.27
CA LEU A 471 6.71 -23.87 -13.53
C LEU A 471 6.12 -23.96 -12.13
N TYR A 472 5.99 -22.80 -11.49
CA TYR A 472 5.53 -22.66 -10.13
C TYR A 472 5.01 -21.24 -9.90
N ALA A 473 4.12 -21.09 -8.93
CA ALA A 473 3.67 -19.80 -8.45
C ALA A 473 3.60 -19.80 -6.93
N THR A 474 3.87 -18.65 -6.32
CA THR A 474 3.65 -18.43 -4.89
C THR A 474 3.04 -17.05 -4.66
N GLN A 475 2.33 -16.89 -3.55
CA GLN A 475 1.93 -15.59 -3.06
C GLN A 475 3.01 -15.06 -2.11
N ALA A 476 3.87 -14.17 -2.62
CA ALA A 476 4.99 -13.60 -1.90
C ALA A 476 4.55 -12.59 -0.81
N GLY A 477 3.35 -12.01 -0.93
CA GLY A 477 2.87 -11.02 0.02
C GLY A 477 1.36 -10.87 0.05
N VAL A 478 0.88 -10.30 1.16
CA VAL A 478 -0.47 -9.75 1.33
C VAL A 478 -0.35 -8.25 1.56
N CYS A 479 -1.45 -7.52 1.43
CA CYS A 479 -1.50 -6.08 1.67
C CYS A 479 -0.58 -5.22 0.77
N PRO A 480 -0.69 -5.30 -0.58
CA PRO A 480 -1.70 -6.03 -1.35
C PRO A 480 -1.27 -7.46 -1.72
N PRO A 481 -2.19 -8.32 -2.22
CA PRO A 481 -1.86 -9.65 -2.74
C PRO A 481 -0.83 -9.58 -3.87
N ARG A 482 0.37 -10.13 -3.62
CA ARG A 482 1.47 -10.22 -4.59
C ARG A 482 1.75 -11.66 -4.98
N PHE A 483 1.59 -11.98 -6.25
CA PHE A 483 1.87 -13.29 -6.83
C PHE A 483 3.16 -13.25 -7.62
N VAL A 484 4.04 -14.23 -7.43
CA VAL A 484 5.26 -14.41 -8.20
C VAL A 484 5.12 -15.68 -9.02
N LEU A 485 5.19 -15.56 -10.35
CA LEU A 485 5.14 -16.67 -11.29
C LEU A 485 6.55 -16.98 -11.77
N PHE A 486 7.01 -18.21 -11.55
CA PHE A 486 8.26 -18.74 -12.10
C PHE A 486 7.98 -19.38 -13.46
N THR A 487 8.66 -18.90 -14.49
CA THR A 487 8.34 -19.29 -15.88
C THR A 487 9.58 -19.63 -16.67
N THR A 488 9.46 -20.48 -17.69
CA THR A 488 10.58 -20.81 -18.60
C THR A 488 10.87 -19.72 -19.62
N GLY A 489 10.06 -18.66 -19.65
CA GLY A 489 10.11 -17.63 -20.68
C GLY A 489 9.15 -16.49 -20.35
N PHE A 490 9.23 -15.42 -21.14
CA PHE A 490 8.40 -14.24 -20.96
C PHE A 490 6.91 -14.56 -21.12
N LEU A 491 6.09 -14.20 -20.13
CA LEU A 491 4.63 -14.20 -20.26
C LEU A 491 4.15 -12.88 -20.87
N ASP A 492 3.29 -12.97 -21.88
CA ASP A 492 2.68 -11.83 -22.55
C ASP A 492 1.83 -11.00 -21.57
N PRO A 493 1.88 -9.65 -21.62
CA PRO A 493 1.07 -8.80 -20.75
C PRO A 493 -0.44 -9.05 -20.83
N GLN A 494 -0.96 -9.48 -21.97
CA GLN A 494 -2.38 -9.84 -22.11
C GLN A 494 -2.69 -11.14 -21.36
N TYR A 495 -1.78 -12.12 -21.42
CA TYR A 495 -1.95 -13.37 -20.67
C TYR A 495 -1.81 -13.15 -19.16
N ARG A 496 -0.93 -12.24 -18.72
CA ARG A 496 -0.86 -11.82 -17.30
C ARG A 496 -2.17 -11.20 -16.83
N ARG A 497 -2.77 -10.30 -17.62
CA ARG A 497 -4.10 -9.72 -17.33
C ARG A 497 -5.19 -10.78 -17.30
N PHE A 498 -5.11 -11.79 -18.16
CA PHE A 498 -6.01 -12.94 -18.14
C PHE A 498 -5.90 -13.74 -16.84
N ILE A 499 -4.67 -14.05 -16.39
CA ILE A 499 -4.42 -14.72 -15.11
C ILE A 499 -4.98 -13.87 -13.96
N GLU A 500 -4.69 -12.57 -13.94
CA GLU A 500 -5.21 -11.65 -12.90
C GLU A 500 -6.74 -11.69 -12.83
N ARG A 501 -7.42 -11.58 -13.97
CA ARG A 501 -8.87 -11.65 -14.04
C ARG A 501 -9.40 -12.98 -13.47
N ARG A 502 -8.75 -14.10 -13.82
CA ARG A 502 -9.15 -15.45 -13.36
C ARG A 502 -8.87 -15.66 -11.87
N LEU A 503 -7.79 -15.09 -11.35
CA LEU A 503 -7.52 -15.04 -9.91
C LEU A 503 -8.65 -14.31 -9.19
N ARG A 504 -9.09 -13.16 -9.72
CA ARG A 504 -10.21 -12.40 -9.16
C ARG A 504 -11.54 -13.16 -9.18
N GLU A 505 -11.86 -13.79 -10.31
CA GLU A 505 -13.08 -14.60 -10.46
C GLU A 505 -13.13 -15.78 -9.48
N THR A 506 -11.98 -16.38 -9.17
CA THR A 506 -11.91 -17.62 -8.38
C THR A 506 -11.73 -17.37 -6.88
N PHE A 507 -10.89 -16.39 -6.52
CA PHE A 507 -10.46 -16.17 -5.13
C PHE A 507 -10.95 -14.84 -4.55
N GLY A 508 -11.64 -14.00 -5.33
CA GLY A 508 -12.13 -12.72 -4.84
C GLY A 508 -11.15 -11.58 -5.10
N PHE A 509 -10.63 -10.92 -4.07
CA PHE A 509 -9.87 -9.66 -4.16
C PHE A 509 -10.72 -8.43 -4.49
N VAL A 510 -11.95 -8.39 -3.97
CA VAL A 510 -12.80 -7.20 -4.03
C VAL A 510 -12.05 -6.05 -3.35
N GLY A 511 -12.00 -4.89 -4.01
CA GLY A 511 -11.44 -3.69 -3.41
C GLY A 511 -9.92 -3.69 -3.23
N THR A 512 -9.17 -4.64 -3.79
CA THR A 512 -7.69 -4.61 -3.75
C THR A 512 -7.06 -4.67 -5.14
N PRO A 513 -5.95 -3.94 -5.37
CA PRO A 513 -5.07 -4.23 -6.49
C PRO A 513 -4.43 -5.61 -6.29
N VAL A 514 -4.19 -6.33 -7.40
CA VAL A 514 -3.48 -7.61 -7.41
C VAL A 514 -2.21 -7.40 -8.22
N GLN A 515 -1.07 -7.77 -7.64
CA GLN A 515 0.23 -7.60 -8.29
C GLN A 515 0.77 -8.95 -8.73
N ILE A 516 1.16 -9.06 -10.01
CA ILE A 516 1.72 -10.30 -10.59
C ILE A 516 3.12 -10.01 -11.12
N GLY A 517 4.12 -10.49 -10.38
CA GLY A 517 5.52 -10.55 -10.80
C GLY A 517 5.80 -11.82 -11.61
N VAL A 518 6.70 -11.73 -12.60
CA VAL A 518 7.13 -12.89 -13.40
C VAL A 518 8.65 -12.98 -13.32
N ARG A 519 9.16 -14.12 -12.84
CA ARG A 519 10.59 -14.44 -12.80
C ARG A 519 10.88 -15.51 -13.86
N VAL A 520 11.62 -15.13 -14.90
CA VAL A 520 12.00 -16.03 -16.00
C VAL A 520 13.23 -16.84 -15.60
N ARG A 521 13.19 -18.14 -15.83
CA ARG A 521 14.23 -19.09 -15.44
C ARG A 521 14.80 -19.83 -16.63
N GLU A 522 16.13 -19.87 -16.68
CA GLU A 522 16.85 -20.71 -17.62
C GLU A 522 17.04 -22.11 -17.04
N LYS A 523 17.05 -23.10 -17.93
CA LYS A 523 17.29 -24.48 -17.54
C LYS A 523 18.79 -24.65 -17.28
N ARG A 524 19.17 -25.28 -16.16
CA ARG A 524 20.58 -25.55 -15.85
C ARG A 524 21.24 -26.28 -17.02
N ARG A 525 22.39 -25.76 -17.48
CA ARG A 525 23.25 -26.47 -18.42
C ARG A 525 23.87 -27.65 -17.68
N ARG A 526 23.49 -28.87 -18.08
CA ARG A 526 24.06 -30.12 -17.56
C ARG A 526 25.52 -30.27 -17.93
#